data_AF-A0AAD5WHC7-F1
#
_entry.id   AF-A0AAD5WHC7-F1
#
_cell.length_a   1.000
_cell.length_b   1.000
_cell.length_c   1.000
_cell.angle_alpha   90.00
_cell.angle_beta   90.00
_cell.angle_gamma   90.00
#
_symmetry.space_group_name_H-M   'P 1'
#
loop_
_entity.id
_entity.type
_entity.pdbx_description
1 polymer ?
#
loop_
_entity_poly.entity_id
_entity_poly.type
_entity_poly.pdbx_seq_one_letter_code
_entity_poly.pdbx_strand_id
1 'polypeptide(L)'
;MDYRSDWLCELARENSDRILSTNECDNDYLTLESVQYIFTVCVRLRLPHDIRYLAVLVFARFMRIHTVQVFGFLSNLRLSEKRRRHEWEKVEANLSRQTTLRMLSSIQIASKALSYHDSLSSKQVCSCLRSLGFAYTQQAALKSELRILKTLNFRLPRSPLTYSETLLKIIGCYWPNIDYKSIWEHILLFLDVVFLHHDQVYEVALKVAGAGNSASLPRKIDIERVKADWMLLGEGVVVAASTCVLREDQTQQMMRDLSNLCGTEHEDIAQMATAIIETTVMLQSMSACEAGGS
;
A
#
# COMPACT_ATOMS: atom_id res chain seq x y z
N MET A 1 -23.16 20.38 -11.71
CA MET A 1 -22.21 20.61 -10.60
C MET A 1 -21.07 19.66 -10.82
N ASP A 2 -19.88 20.21 -11.08
CA ASP A 2 -18.68 19.42 -11.33
C ASP A 2 -18.04 19.08 -9.98
N TYR A 3 -18.30 17.88 -9.47
CA TYR A 3 -17.81 17.43 -8.16
C TYR A 3 -16.32 17.05 -8.16
N ARG A 4 -15.60 17.23 -9.29
CA ARG A 4 -14.18 16.87 -9.41
C ARG A 4 -13.29 17.68 -8.47
N SER A 5 -13.52 18.99 -8.37
CA SER A 5 -12.76 19.87 -7.47
C SER A 5 -13.00 19.48 -6.01
N ASP A 6 -14.25 19.26 -5.63
CA ASP A 6 -14.62 18.90 -4.27
C ASP A 6 -14.01 17.54 -3.87
N TRP A 7 -14.02 16.58 -4.79
CA TRP A 7 -13.40 15.27 -4.58
C TRP A 7 -11.87 15.36 -4.44
N LEU A 8 -11.21 16.15 -5.28
CA LEU A 8 -9.76 16.36 -5.17
C LEU A 8 -9.39 17.05 -3.85
N CYS A 9 -10.17 18.04 -3.41
CA CYS A 9 -10.00 18.67 -2.10
C CYS A 9 -10.13 17.67 -0.96
N GLU A 10 -11.08 16.73 -1.03
CA GLU A 10 -11.23 15.69 0.00
C GLU A 10 -10.04 14.72 0.01
N LEU A 11 -9.52 14.32 -1.17
CA LEU A 11 -8.32 13.49 -1.26
C LEU A 11 -7.08 14.20 -0.71
N ALA A 12 -6.92 15.49 -1.01
CA ALA A 12 -5.83 16.31 -0.50
C ALA A 12 -5.92 16.48 1.03
N ARG A 13 -7.13 16.68 1.55
CA ARG A 13 -7.39 16.77 3.00
C ARG A 13 -7.04 15.46 3.71
N GLU A 14 -7.49 14.31 3.19
CA GLU A 14 -7.14 13.01 3.76
C GLU A 14 -5.64 12.73 3.66
N ASN A 15 -5.00 13.13 2.56
CA ASN A 15 -3.55 12.97 2.38
C ASN A 15 -2.79 13.75 3.45
N SER A 16 -3.15 15.02 3.65
CA SER A 16 -2.57 15.88 4.69
C SER A 16 -2.78 15.28 6.09
N ASP A 17 -3.99 14.82 6.41
CA ASP A 17 -4.27 14.14 7.67
C ASP A 17 -3.37 12.90 7.86
N ARG A 18 -3.12 12.12 6.79
CA ARG A 18 -2.26 10.93 6.82
C ARG A 18 -0.79 11.28 7.06
N ILE A 19 -0.28 12.31 6.39
CA ILE A 19 1.10 12.80 6.57
C ILE A 19 1.30 13.34 7.98
N LEU A 20 0.33 14.12 8.51
CA LEU A 20 0.42 14.73 9.83
C LEU A 20 0.27 13.73 10.97
N SER A 21 -0.54 12.68 10.79
CA SER A 21 -0.78 11.63 11.80
C SER A 21 0.21 10.46 11.74
N THR A 22 1.16 10.51 10.82
CA THR A 22 2.16 9.47 10.63
C THR A 22 3.09 9.32 11.84
N ASN A 23 3.51 8.09 12.10
CA ASN A 23 4.52 7.73 13.09
C ASN A 23 5.64 6.89 12.47
N GLU A 24 6.74 6.76 13.19
CA GLU A 24 7.94 6.03 12.76
C GLU A 24 7.73 4.55 12.46
N CYS A 25 6.60 3.95 12.84
CA CYS A 25 6.31 2.52 12.72
C CYS A 25 5.10 2.24 11.81
N ASP A 26 4.63 3.22 11.02
CA ASP A 26 3.41 3.05 10.25
C ASP A 26 3.49 1.95 9.19
N ASN A 27 4.67 1.79 8.56
CA ASN A 27 4.91 0.79 7.54
C ASN A 27 5.66 -0.47 8.02
N ASP A 28 5.89 -0.66 9.34
CA ASP A 28 6.64 -1.81 9.88
C ASP A 28 6.04 -3.18 9.52
N TYR A 29 4.73 -3.23 9.22
CA TYR A 29 4.02 -4.45 8.81
C TYR A 29 3.75 -4.53 7.31
N LEU A 30 4.24 -3.56 6.52
CA LEU A 30 4.20 -3.57 5.06
C LEU A 30 5.47 -4.24 4.52
N THR A 31 5.71 -5.49 4.93
CA THR A 31 6.92 -6.24 4.51
C THR A 31 6.69 -6.96 3.19
N LEU A 32 7.76 -7.22 2.44
CA LEU A 32 7.72 -7.98 1.18
C LEU A 32 6.95 -9.30 1.34
N GLU A 33 7.22 -10.07 2.39
CA GLU A 33 6.59 -11.38 2.61
C GLU A 33 5.07 -11.23 2.83
N SER A 34 4.67 -10.22 3.59
CA SER A 34 3.25 -9.97 3.87
C SER A 34 2.48 -9.57 2.62
N VAL A 35 3.07 -8.69 1.79
CA VAL A 35 2.50 -8.21 0.54
C VAL A 35 2.44 -9.34 -0.47
N GLN A 36 3.55 -10.04 -0.70
CA GLN A 36 3.63 -11.18 -1.61
C GLN A 36 2.59 -12.26 -1.26
N TYR A 37 2.45 -12.58 0.03
CA TYR A 37 1.46 -13.56 0.47
C TYR A 37 0.03 -13.13 0.13
N ILE A 38 -0.35 -11.91 0.50
CA ILE A 38 -1.69 -11.37 0.24
C ILE A 38 -1.95 -11.28 -1.27
N PHE A 39 -0.99 -10.77 -2.04
CA PHE A 39 -1.10 -10.65 -3.49
C PHE A 39 -1.26 -12.01 -4.15
N THR A 40 -0.47 -13.01 -3.75
CA THR A 40 -0.56 -14.38 -4.26
C THR A 40 -1.94 -14.98 -4.01
N VAL A 41 -2.51 -14.78 -2.81
CA VAL A 41 -3.86 -15.25 -2.50
C VAL A 41 -4.90 -14.52 -3.34
N CYS A 42 -4.81 -13.20 -3.46
CA CYS A 42 -5.71 -12.40 -4.30
C CYS A 42 -5.67 -12.84 -5.77
N VAL A 43 -4.48 -13.07 -6.34
CA VAL A 43 -4.32 -13.55 -7.72
C VAL A 43 -4.93 -14.94 -7.89
N ARG A 44 -4.67 -15.88 -6.96
CA ARG A 44 -5.28 -17.23 -7.00
C ARG A 44 -6.79 -17.21 -6.90
N LEU A 45 -7.34 -16.27 -6.14
CA LEU A 45 -8.79 -16.04 -6.02
C LEU A 45 -9.36 -15.14 -7.13
N ARG A 46 -8.52 -14.69 -8.07
CA ARG A 46 -8.88 -13.79 -9.19
C ARG A 46 -9.54 -12.49 -8.73
N LEU A 47 -9.05 -11.92 -7.62
CA LEU A 47 -9.54 -10.66 -7.07
C LEU A 47 -8.91 -9.46 -7.79
N PRO A 48 -9.68 -8.37 -8.00
CA PRO A 48 -9.17 -7.10 -8.52
C PRO A 48 -7.97 -6.52 -7.73
N HIS A 49 -7.18 -5.68 -8.39
CA HIS A 49 -6.04 -4.98 -7.78
C HIS A 49 -6.45 -4.13 -6.57
N ASP A 50 -7.57 -3.43 -6.62
CA ASP A 50 -7.95 -2.59 -5.47
C ASP A 50 -8.20 -3.41 -4.18
N ILE A 51 -8.74 -4.63 -4.31
CA ILE A 51 -8.92 -5.54 -3.18
C ILE A 51 -7.57 -5.94 -2.57
N ARG A 52 -6.55 -6.22 -3.39
CA ARG A 52 -5.24 -6.64 -2.86
C ARG A 52 -4.53 -5.51 -2.14
N TYR A 53 -4.56 -4.29 -2.67
CA TYR A 53 -3.97 -3.11 -2.04
C TYR A 53 -4.66 -2.79 -0.72
N LEU A 54 -6.00 -2.73 -0.73
CA LEU A 54 -6.77 -2.48 0.50
C LEU A 54 -6.55 -3.57 1.55
N ALA A 55 -6.49 -4.84 1.15
CA ALA A 55 -6.24 -5.94 2.08
C ALA A 55 -4.89 -5.84 2.80
N VAL A 56 -3.84 -5.47 2.06
CA VAL A 56 -2.50 -5.22 2.63
C VAL A 56 -2.57 -4.08 3.66
N LEU A 57 -3.18 -2.95 3.30
CA LEU A 57 -3.26 -1.78 4.18
C LEU A 57 -4.10 -2.07 5.44
N VAL A 58 -5.20 -2.81 5.30
CA VAL A 58 -6.03 -3.28 6.42
C VAL A 58 -5.22 -4.19 7.34
N PHE A 59 -4.48 -5.15 6.77
CA PHE A 59 -3.62 -6.06 7.54
C PHE A 59 -2.52 -5.31 8.30
N ALA A 60 -1.72 -4.50 7.60
CA ALA A 60 -0.59 -3.79 8.20
C ALA A 60 -1.05 -2.85 9.33
N ARG A 61 -2.12 -2.06 9.07
CA ARG A 61 -2.68 -1.15 10.07
C ARG A 61 -3.25 -1.90 11.28
N PHE A 62 -3.94 -3.02 11.05
CA PHE A 62 -4.43 -3.87 12.14
C PHE A 62 -3.27 -4.38 12.99
N MET A 63 -2.24 -4.95 12.37
CA MET A 63 -1.10 -5.53 13.08
C MET A 63 -0.40 -4.47 13.92
N ARG A 64 -0.14 -3.28 13.36
CA ARG A 64 0.47 -2.16 14.09
C ARG A 64 -0.34 -1.77 15.33
N ILE A 65 -1.62 -1.43 15.15
CA ILE A 65 -2.47 -0.98 16.28
C ILE A 65 -2.58 -2.10 17.31
N HIS A 66 -2.76 -3.34 16.86
CA HIS A 66 -2.90 -4.47 17.76
C HIS A 66 -1.63 -4.73 18.57
N THR A 67 -0.46 -4.70 17.95
CA THR A 67 0.84 -4.85 18.61
C THR A 67 1.07 -3.74 19.63
N VAL A 68 0.79 -2.47 19.29
CA VAL A 68 0.89 -1.34 20.23
C VAL A 68 -0.04 -1.53 21.43
N GLN A 69 -1.29 -1.97 21.21
CA GLN A 69 -2.25 -2.24 22.29
C GLN A 69 -1.75 -3.34 23.24
N VAL A 70 -1.20 -4.43 22.70
CA VAL A 70 -0.70 -5.54 23.51
C VAL A 70 0.57 -5.13 24.26
N PHE A 71 1.49 -4.43 23.60
CA PHE A 71 2.70 -3.91 24.23
C PHE A 71 2.38 -2.92 25.35
N GLY A 72 1.45 -1.99 25.12
CA GLY A 72 0.97 -1.05 26.14
C GLY A 72 0.33 -1.76 27.32
N PHE A 73 -0.49 -2.80 27.07
CA PHE A 73 -1.06 -3.63 28.13
C PHE A 73 0.02 -4.31 28.98
N LEU A 74 1.00 -4.97 28.35
CA LEU A 74 2.07 -5.66 29.06
C LEU A 74 2.99 -4.71 29.84
N SER A 75 3.20 -3.50 29.32
CA SER A 75 4.00 -2.46 29.97
C SER A 75 3.33 -1.92 31.23
N ASN A 76 2.00 -1.86 31.24
CA ASN A 76 1.21 -1.42 32.41
C ASN A 76 1.12 -2.47 33.52
N LEU A 77 1.45 -3.74 33.24
CA LEU A 77 1.50 -4.77 34.27
C LEU A 77 2.78 -4.63 35.11
N ARG A 78 2.64 -4.71 36.43
CA ARG A 78 3.75 -4.77 37.39
C ARG A 78 4.42 -6.15 37.38
N LEU A 79 5.06 -6.48 36.26
CA LEU A 79 5.84 -7.71 36.06
C LEU A 79 7.33 -7.40 36.13
N SER A 80 8.12 -8.38 36.59
CA SER A 80 9.57 -8.35 36.42
C SER A 80 9.91 -8.40 34.92
N GLU A 81 11.06 -7.86 34.53
CA GLU A 81 11.48 -7.81 33.12
C GLU A 81 11.52 -9.21 32.48
N LYS A 82 12.07 -10.21 33.20
CA LYS A 82 12.12 -11.61 32.76
C LYS A 82 10.72 -12.18 32.50
N ARG A 83 9.75 -11.88 33.37
CA ARG A 83 8.37 -12.36 33.21
C ARG A 83 7.67 -11.62 32.06
N ARG A 84 7.91 -10.31 31.90
CA ARG A 84 7.37 -9.53 30.78
C ARG A 84 7.85 -10.07 29.43
N ARG A 85 9.14 -10.38 29.32
CA ARG A 85 9.72 -10.98 28.11
C ARG A 85 9.07 -12.32 27.77
N HIS A 86 8.88 -13.18 28.77
CA HIS A 86 8.22 -14.46 28.58
C HIS A 86 6.74 -14.33 28.14
N GLU A 87 6.01 -13.36 28.69
CA GLU A 87 4.64 -13.08 28.23
C GLU A 87 4.63 -12.50 26.81
N TRP A 88 5.62 -11.69 26.44
CA TRP A 88 5.80 -11.21 25.07
C TRP A 88 6.03 -12.35 24.08
N GLU A 89 6.92 -13.29 24.39
CA GLU A 89 7.18 -14.48 23.55
C GLU A 89 5.89 -15.29 23.30
N LYS A 90 5.02 -15.41 24.31
CA LYS A 90 3.70 -16.06 24.14
C LYS A 90 2.77 -15.27 23.23
N VAL A 91 2.76 -13.94 23.35
CA VAL A 91 1.97 -13.07 22.47
C VAL A 91 2.45 -13.21 21.04
N GLU A 92 3.76 -13.11 20.81
CA GLU A 92 4.38 -13.21 19.50
C GLU A 92 4.08 -14.56 18.84
N ALA A 93 4.23 -15.66 19.58
CA ALA A 93 3.88 -17.00 19.10
C ALA A 93 2.40 -17.13 18.72
N ASN A 94 1.50 -16.49 19.49
CA ASN A 94 0.07 -16.48 19.18
C ASN A 94 -0.28 -15.61 17.97
N LEU A 95 0.39 -14.46 17.81
CA LEU A 95 0.24 -13.60 16.63
C LEU A 95 0.68 -14.35 15.37
N SER A 96 1.88 -14.93 15.39
CA SER A 96 2.43 -15.70 14.28
C SER A 96 1.48 -16.82 13.84
N ARG A 97 0.95 -17.62 14.78
CA ARG A 97 -0.02 -18.70 14.46
C ARG A 97 -1.32 -18.20 13.82
N GLN A 98 -1.69 -16.95 14.07
CA GLN A 98 -2.93 -16.36 13.55
C GLN A 98 -2.70 -15.47 12.32
N THR A 99 -1.45 -15.17 11.94
CA THR A 99 -1.11 -14.24 10.85
C THR A 99 -1.86 -14.58 9.56
N THR A 100 -1.83 -15.84 9.13
CA THR A 100 -2.53 -16.30 7.92
C THR A 100 -4.04 -16.05 7.99
N LEU A 101 -4.66 -16.33 9.15
CA LEU A 101 -6.07 -16.03 9.37
C LEU A 101 -6.34 -14.52 9.27
N ARG A 102 -5.44 -13.68 9.82
CA ARG A 102 -5.58 -12.21 9.74
C ARG A 102 -5.47 -11.71 8.31
N MET A 103 -4.48 -12.18 7.54
CA MET A 103 -4.32 -11.81 6.13
C MET A 103 -5.56 -12.16 5.30
N LEU A 104 -6.09 -13.37 5.45
CA LEU A 104 -7.28 -13.81 4.70
C LEU A 104 -8.57 -13.12 5.19
N SER A 105 -8.67 -12.79 6.48
CA SER A 105 -9.74 -11.92 6.98
C SER A 105 -9.64 -10.49 6.45
N SER A 106 -8.43 -9.93 6.31
CA SER A 106 -8.24 -8.61 5.68
C SER A 106 -8.64 -8.61 4.21
N ILE A 107 -8.31 -9.67 3.47
CA ILE A 107 -8.78 -9.88 2.09
C ILE A 107 -10.31 -9.98 2.06
N GLN A 108 -10.90 -10.70 3.00
CA GLN A 108 -12.35 -10.81 3.09
C GLN A 108 -13.02 -9.44 3.34
N ILE A 109 -12.50 -8.67 4.29
CA ILE A 109 -12.96 -7.31 4.59
C ILE A 109 -12.84 -6.41 3.36
N ALA A 110 -11.68 -6.38 2.70
CA ALA A 110 -11.46 -5.59 1.50
C ALA A 110 -12.44 -5.98 0.37
N SER A 111 -12.68 -7.28 0.18
CA SER A 111 -13.62 -7.76 -0.83
C SER A 111 -15.05 -7.33 -0.55
N LYS A 112 -15.49 -7.30 0.71
CA LYS A 112 -16.82 -6.82 1.11
C LYS A 112 -16.94 -5.30 1.00
N ALA A 113 -15.86 -4.57 1.24
CA ALA A 113 -15.83 -3.12 1.17
C ALA A 113 -15.93 -2.62 -0.29
N LEU A 114 -15.31 -3.34 -1.23
CA LEU A 114 -15.18 -2.91 -2.63
C LEU A 114 -16.05 -3.68 -3.62
N SER A 115 -16.52 -4.89 -3.28
CA SER A 115 -17.36 -5.71 -4.16
C SER A 115 -18.67 -6.08 -3.46
N TYR A 116 -19.77 -5.47 -3.92
CA TYR A 116 -21.09 -5.74 -3.33
C TYR A 116 -21.64 -7.12 -3.71
N HIS A 117 -21.45 -7.56 -4.97
CA HIS A 117 -22.03 -8.80 -5.49
C HIS A 117 -21.11 -10.01 -5.40
N ASP A 118 -19.78 -9.81 -5.49
CA ASP A 118 -18.79 -10.90 -5.59
C ASP A 118 -17.81 -10.92 -4.40
N SER A 119 -18.24 -10.42 -3.23
CA SER A 119 -17.41 -10.46 -2.03
C SER A 119 -17.12 -11.90 -1.58
N LEU A 120 -15.96 -12.10 -0.97
CA LEU A 120 -15.59 -13.41 -0.45
C LEU A 120 -16.43 -13.77 0.78
N SER A 121 -17.11 -14.91 0.66
CA SER A 121 -17.81 -15.54 1.78
C SER A 121 -16.85 -16.16 2.79
N SER A 122 -17.26 -16.29 4.05
CA SER A 122 -16.45 -16.96 5.07
C SER A 122 -16.22 -18.44 4.73
N LYS A 123 -17.12 -19.05 3.93
CA LYS A 123 -16.93 -20.40 3.39
C LYS A 123 -15.74 -20.47 2.42
N GLN A 124 -15.61 -19.51 1.50
CA GLN A 124 -14.47 -19.43 0.57
C GLN A 124 -13.16 -19.20 1.33
N VAL A 125 -13.17 -18.30 2.31
CA VAL A 125 -12.00 -18.05 3.18
C VAL A 125 -11.58 -19.31 3.94
N CYS A 126 -12.50 -20.01 4.59
CA CYS A 126 -12.21 -21.28 5.25
C CYS A 126 -11.73 -22.36 4.28
N SER A 127 -12.20 -22.36 3.03
CA SER A 127 -11.70 -23.28 2.01
C SER A 127 -10.25 -22.98 1.64
N CYS A 128 -9.92 -21.70 1.46
CA CYS A 128 -8.54 -21.25 1.21
C CYS A 128 -7.63 -21.61 2.40
N LEU A 129 -8.04 -21.29 3.63
CA LEU A 129 -7.30 -21.65 4.85
C LEU A 129 -7.01 -23.15 4.92
N ARG A 130 -8.00 -24.00 4.63
CA ARG A 130 -7.80 -25.46 4.61
C ARG A 130 -6.80 -25.90 3.55
N SER A 131 -6.82 -25.30 2.35
CA SER A 131 -5.83 -25.60 1.30
C SER A 131 -4.39 -25.22 1.69
N LEU A 132 -4.24 -24.32 2.65
CA LEU A 132 -2.97 -23.87 3.22
C LEU A 132 -2.57 -24.63 4.49
N GLY A 133 -3.34 -25.66 4.88
CA GLY A 133 -3.08 -26.47 6.08
C GLY A 133 -3.73 -25.95 7.37
N PHE A 134 -4.58 -24.92 7.30
CA PHE A 134 -5.22 -24.31 8.47
C PHE A 134 -6.70 -24.72 8.61
N ALA A 135 -7.03 -25.42 9.70
CA ALA A 135 -8.39 -25.90 9.99
C ALA A 135 -9.23 -24.90 10.80
N TYR A 136 -9.53 -23.73 10.23
CA TYR A 136 -10.40 -22.73 10.88
C TYR A 136 -11.87 -22.92 10.53
N THR A 137 -12.74 -22.69 11.53
CA THR A 137 -14.20 -22.66 11.33
C THR A 137 -14.66 -21.31 10.78
N GLN A 138 -15.85 -21.25 10.17
CA GLN A 138 -16.44 -19.99 9.71
C GLN A 138 -16.67 -19.01 10.86
N GLN A 139 -17.01 -19.53 12.05
CA GLN A 139 -17.15 -18.72 13.26
C GLN A 139 -15.80 -18.08 13.67
N ALA A 140 -14.69 -18.82 13.53
CA ALA A 140 -13.35 -18.28 13.78
C ALA A 140 -12.97 -17.19 12.77
N ALA A 141 -13.29 -17.40 11.49
CA ALA A 141 -13.11 -16.38 10.44
C ALA A 141 -13.92 -15.11 10.73
N LEU A 142 -15.20 -15.24 11.07
CA LEU A 142 -16.06 -14.10 11.43
C LEU A 142 -15.55 -13.34 12.67
N LYS A 143 -15.15 -14.07 13.72
CA LYS A 143 -14.53 -13.46 14.91
C LYS A 143 -13.24 -12.73 14.55
N SER A 144 -12.50 -13.25 13.57
CA SER A 144 -11.28 -12.61 13.09
C SER A 144 -11.57 -11.29 12.37
N GLU A 145 -12.54 -11.28 11.45
CA GLU A 145 -13.00 -10.05 10.77
C GLU A 145 -13.46 -9.00 11.78
N LEU A 146 -14.32 -9.38 12.73
CA LEU A 146 -14.84 -8.46 13.73
C LEU A 146 -13.73 -7.88 14.62
N ARG A 147 -12.71 -8.67 14.96
CA ARG A 147 -11.55 -8.18 15.72
C ARG A 147 -10.78 -7.14 14.92
N ILE A 148 -10.50 -7.40 13.64
CA ILE A 148 -9.81 -6.45 12.76
C ILE A 148 -10.62 -5.15 12.68
N LEU A 149 -11.90 -5.22 12.35
CA LEU A 149 -12.76 -4.05 12.23
C LEU A 149 -12.86 -3.24 13.53
N LYS A 150 -13.01 -3.90 14.69
CA LYS A 150 -13.03 -3.22 15.99
C LYS A 150 -11.70 -2.54 16.29
N THR A 151 -10.57 -3.20 16.03
CA THR A 151 -9.24 -2.61 16.21
C THR A 151 -9.04 -1.37 15.32
N LEU A 152 -9.63 -1.38 14.11
CA LEU A 152 -9.62 -0.24 13.19
C LEU A 152 -10.72 0.78 13.45
N ASN A 153 -11.53 0.64 14.52
CA ASN A 153 -12.71 1.47 14.79
C ASN A 153 -13.67 1.57 13.58
N PHE A 154 -13.79 0.49 12.80
CA PHE A 154 -14.58 0.41 11.57
C PHE A 154 -14.18 1.45 10.50
N ARG A 155 -12.97 2.02 10.57
CA ARG A 155 -12.43 2.96 9.59
C ARG A 155 -11.37 2.27 8.73
N LEU A 156 -11.79 1.82 7.55
CA LEU A 156 -10.86 1.26 6.56
C LEU A 156 -10.06 2.40 5.89
N PRO A 157 -8.77 2.18 5.57
CA PRO A 157 -8.01 3.14 4.77
C PRO A 157 -8.55 3.18 3.33
N ARG A 158 -8.31 4.28 2.61
CA ARG A 158 -8.37 4.27 1.14
C ARG A 158 -7.14 3.52 0.58
N SER A 159 -7.11 3.34 -0.73
CA SER A 159 -5.97 2.77 -1.46
C SER A 159 -5.23 3.89 -2.20
N PRO A 160 -3.88 3.84 -2.31
CA PRO A 160 -3.13 4.71 -3.22
C PRO A 160 -3.64 4.65 -4.67
N LEU A 161 -4.23 3.53 -5.08
CA LEU A 161 -4.85 3.39 -6.40
C LEU A 161 -5.98 4.41 -6.62
N THR A 162 -6.73 4.78 -5.58
CA THR A 162 -7.79 5.80 -5.67
C THR A 162 -7.24 7.16 -6.07
N TYR A 163 -6.03 7.50 -5.62
CA TYR A 163 -5.33 8.73 -6.00
C TYR A 163 -4.94 8.67 -7.47
N SER A 164 -4.20 7.65 -7.90
CA SER A 164 -3.80 7.48 -9.30
C SER A 164 -4.99 7.44 -10.26
N GLU A 165 -6.06 6.72 -9.91
CA GLU A 165 -7.28 6.64 -10.72
C GLU A 165 -7.97 8.00 -10.84
N THR A 166 -8.09 8.73 -9.74
CA THR A 166 -8.71 10.06 -9.72
C THR A 166 -7.91 11.03 -10.58
N LEU A 167 -6.59 11.06 -10.41
CA LEU A 167 -5.68 11.95 -11.13
C LEU A 167 -5.71 11.67 -12.64
N LEU A 168 -5.62 10.39 -13.04
CA LEU A 168 -5.70 10.00 -14.44
C LEU A 168 -7.06 10.40 -15.05
N LYS A 169 -8.16 10.21 -14.33
CA LYS A 169 -9.51 10.60 -14.82
C LYS A 169 -9.67 12.11 -14.96
N ILE A 170 -9.20 12.89 -13.97
CA ILE A 170 -9.33 14.35 -14.01
C ILE A 170 -8.49 14.91 -15.15
N ILE A 171 -7.21 14.54 -15.22
CA ILE A 171 -6.33 14.99 -16.31
C ILE A 171 -6.81 14.48 -17.65
N GLY A 172 -7.34 13.27 -17.70
CA GLY A 172 -7.83 12.70 -18.93
C GLY A 172 -8.91 13.53 -19.62
N CYS A 173 -9.67 14.31 -18.84
CA CYS A 173 -10.65 15.23 -19.41
C CYS A 173 -10.02 16.31 -20.32
N TYR A 174 -8.72 16.59 -20.17
CA TYR A 174 -7.96 17.55 -20.98
C TYR A 174 -7.15 16.88 -22.09
N TRP A 175 -7.12 15.54 -22.15
CA TRP A 175 -6.27 14.74 -23.05
C TRP A 175 -7.12 13.77 -23.90
N PRO A 176 -7.77 14.22 -24.99
CA PRO A 176 -8.77 13.43 -25.70
C PRO A 176 -8.22 12.24 -26.52
N ASN A 177 -6.90 12.09 -26.68
CA ASN A 177 -6.27 11.11 -27.57
C ASN A 177 -5.19 10.24 -26.90
N ILE A 178 -5.32 9.95 -25.61
CA ILE A 178 -4.38 9.06 -24.91
C ILE A 178 -4.96 7.65 -24.75
N ASP A 179 -4.09 6.64 -24.80
CA ASP A 179 -4.47 5.25 -24.51
C ASP A 179 -4.61 5.04 -23.00
N TYR A 180 -5.77 5.44 -22.47
CA TYR A 180 -6.11 5.29 -21.05
C TYR A 180 -5.97 3.88 -20.54
N LYS A 181 -6.30 2.89 -21.39
CA LYS A 181 -6.27 1.49 -20.98
C LYS A 181 -4.84 1.05 -20.75
N SER A 182 -3.94 1.37 -21.68
CA SER A 182 -2.51 1.06 -21.54
C SER A 182 -1.90 1.78 -20.34
N ILE A 183 -2.20 3.08 -20.15
CA ILE A 183 -1.71 3.83 -18.98
C ILE A 183 -2.22 3.18 -17.68
N TRP A 184 -3.50 2.83 -17.61
CA TRP A 184 -4.09 2.18 -16.45
C TRP A 184 -3.45 0.83 -16.13
N GLU A 185 -3.16 0.00 -17.14
CA GLU A 185 -2.45 -1.28 -16.97
C GLU A 185 -1.05 -1.06 -16.38
N HIS A 186 -0.33 -0.04 -16.83
CA HIS A 186 0.97 0.33 -16.26
C HIS A 186 0.87 0.91 -14.84
N ILE A 187 -0.18 1.70 -14.54
CA ILE A 187 -0.45 2.17 -13.16
C ILE A 187 -0.59 0.98 -12.21
N LEU A 188 -1.35 -0.04 -12.62
CA LEU A 188 -1.54 -1.24 -11.81
C LEU A 188 -0.22 -2.00 -11.61
N LEU A 189 0.58 -2.16 -12.66
CA LEU A 189 1.89 -2.80 -12.59
C LEU A 189 2.85 -2.04 -11.66
N PHE A 190 2.94 -0.73 -11.82
CA PHE A 190 3.83 0.08 -10.98
C PHE A 190 3.38 0.15 -9.53
N LEU A 191 2.08 0.17 -9.25
CA LEU A 191 1.60 0.04 -7.88
C LEU A 191 1.89 -1.34 -7.29
N ASP A 192 1.79 -2.43 -8.07
CA ASP A 192 2.24 -3.73 -7.60
C ASP A 192 3.73 -3.70 -7.20
N VAL A 193 4.59 -3.07 -8.01
CA VAL A 193 6.02 -2.86 -7.69
C VAL A 193 6.19 -2.02 -6.42
N VAL A 194 5.48 -0.89 -6.28
CA VAL A 194 5.56 -0.02 -5.10
C VAL A 194 5.16 -0.77 -3.83
N PHE A 195 4.16 -1.64 -3.89
CA PHE A 195 3.76 -2.43 -2.72
C PHE A 195 4.76 -3.54 -2.41
N LEU A 196 5.25 -4.25 -3.42
CA LEU A 196 6.20 -5.36 -3.23
C LEU A 196 7.58 -4.86 -2.80
N HIS A 197 8.03 -3.75 -3.36
CA HIS A 197 9.37 -3.18 -3.18
C HIS A 197 9.33 -1.81 -2.50
N HIS A 198 8.42 -1.68 -1.53
CA HIS A 198 8.09 -0.42 -0.87
C HIS A 198 9.33 0.33 -0.37
N ASP A 199 10.14 -0.30 0.47
CA ASP A 199 11.32 0.37 1.02
C ASP A 199 12.33 0.73 -0.08
N GLN A 200 12.54 -0.13 -1.08
CA GLN A 200 13.48 0.16 -2.17
C GLN A 200 13.04 1.37 -3.00
N VAL A 201 11.76 1.46 -3.38
CA VAL A 201 11.25 2.60 -4.17
C VAL A 201 11.48 3.92 -3.43
N TYR A 202 11.12 3.99 -2.14
CA TYR A 202 11.29 5.21 -1.35
C TYR A 202 12.76 5.51 -1.04
N GLU A 203 13.61 4.50 -0.87
CA GLU A 203 15.06 4.70 -0.78
C GLU A 203 15.63 5.33 -2.06
N VAL A 204 15.21 4.88 -3.25
CA VAL A 204 15.63 5.49 -4.51
C VAL A 204 15.10 6.93 -4.60
N ALA A 205 13.81 7.15 -4.35
CA ALA A 205 13.21 8.49 -4.41
C ALA A 205 13.94 9.50 -3.51
N LEU A 206 14.25 9.11 -2.28
CA LEU A 206 14.97 9.95 -1.33
C LEU A 206 16.45 10.16 -1.70
N LYS A 207 17.10 9.19 -2.36
CA LYS A 207 18.47 9.35 -2.86
C LYS A 207 18.51 10.36 -4.01
N VAL A 208 17.55 10.31 -4.94
CA VAL A 208 17.44 11.27 -6.03
C VAL A 208 17.20 12.68 -5.46
N ALA A 209 16.28 12.82 -4.50
CA ALA A 209 16.02 14.09 -3.81
C ALA A 209 17.24 14.63 -3.04
N GLY A 210 18.01 13.74 -2.41
CA GLY A 210 19.16 14.08 -1.57
C GLY A 210 20.46 14.33 -2.34
N ALA A 211 20.54 14.02 -3.63
CA ALA A 211 21.76 14.12 -4.43
C ALA A 211 22.32 15.57 -4.54
N GLY A 212 21.53 16.58 -4.19
CA GLY A 212 21.94 17.99 -4.14
C GLY A 212 22.34 18.53 -2.74
N ASN A 213 22.04 17.82 -1.64
CA ASN A 213 22.22 18.33 -0.28
C ASN A 213 23.14 17.43 0.55
N SER A 214 24.39 17.87 0.77
CA SER A 214 25.28 17.26 1.77
C SER A 214 24.93 17.80 3.16
N ALA A 215 24.18 17.03 3.96
CA ALA A 215 24.33 16.91 5.42
C ALA A 215 23.13 16.18 6.05
N SER A 216 23.43 15.08 6.76
CA SER A 216 22.55 14.24 7.60
C SER A 216 21.57 13.30 6.88
N LEU A 217 21.52 12.04 7.37
CA LEU A 217 20.48 11.09 6.97
C LEU A 217 19.10 11.63 7.39
N PRO A 218 18.06 11.52 6.55
CA PRO A 218 16.70 11.87 6.93
C PRO A 218 16.28 11.13 8.19
N ARG A 219 15.55 11.81 9.09
CA ARG A 219 14.98 11.13 10.26
C ARG A 219 13.93 10.12 9.78
N LYS A 220 13.77 9.01 10.51
CA LYS A 220 12.79 7.96 10.17
C LYS A 220 11.38 8.54 9.98
N ILE A 221 10.97 9.49 10.82
CA ILE A 221 9.66 10.14 10.70
C ILE A 221 9.49 10.93 9.39
N ASP A 222 10.55 11.55 8.86
CA ASP A 222 10.49 12.32 7.62
C ASP A 222 10.35 11.37 6.41
N ILE A 223 10.99 10.20 6.46
CA ILE A 223 10.82 9.11 5.47
C ILE A 223 9.38 8.61 5.48
N GLU A 224 8.83 8.32 6.66
CA GLU A 224 7.46 7.83 6.79
C GLU A 224 6.43 8.87 6.30
N ARG A 225 6.72 10.17 6.44
CA ARG A 225 5.87 11.24 5.87
C ARG A 225 5.82 11.20 4.35
N VAL A 226 6.96 10.98 3.69
CA VAL A 226 7.01 10.81 2.23
C VAL A 226 6.23 9.55 1.81
N LYS A 227 6.35 8.45 2.56
CA LYS A 227 5.56 7.23 2.34
C LYS A 227 4.05 7.44 2.53
N ALA A 228 3.66 8.33 3.43
CA ALA A 228 2.27 8.67 3.71
C ALA A 228 1.65 9.63 2.66
N ASP A 229 2.47 10.27 1.83
CA ASP A 229 2.04 11.14 0.75
C ASP A 229 1.57 10.32 -0.47
N TRP A 230 0.30 9.93 -0.43
CA TRP A 230 -0.31 9.18 -1.53
C TRP A 230 -0.74 10.07 -2.69
N MET A 231 -0.78 11.40 -2.51
CA MET A 231 -0.95 12.32 -3.64
C MET A 231 0.31 12.28 -4.49
N LEU A 232 1.48 12.50 -3.87
CA LEU A 232 2.78 12.41 -4.54
C LEU A 232 3.00 11.03 -5.19
N LEU A 233 2.71 9.94 -4.46
CA LEU A 233 2.78 8.59 -5.04
C LEU A 233 1.80 8.44 -6.21
N GLY A 234 0.57 8.95 -6.07
CA GLY A 234 -0.44 8.90 -7.11
C GLY A 234 0.01 9.58 -8.40
N GLU A 235 0.55 10.79 -8.29
CA GLU A 235 1.13 11.57 -9.39
C GLU A 235 2.34 10.85 -10.01
N GLY A 236 3.29 10.41 -9.18
CA GLY A 236 4.49 9.71 -9.63
C GLY A 236 4.17 8.42 -10.40
N VAL A 237 3.20 7.63 -9.94
CA VAL A 237 2.74 6.42 -10.63
C VAL A 237 2.07 6.76 -11.97
N VAL A 238 1.22 7.78 -12.02
CA VAL A 238 0.56 8.21 -13.27
C VAL A 238 1.59 8.68 -14.29
N VAL A 239 2.57 9.48 -13.86
CA VAL A 239 3.66 9.94 -14.72
C VAL A 239 4.53 8.77 -15.18
N ALA A 240 4.95 7.89 -14.27
CA ALA A 240 5.73 6.71 -14.63
C ALA A 240 4.99 5.85 -15.66
N ALA A 241 3.71 5.55 -15.44
CA ALA A 241 2.87 4.82 -16.39
C ALA A 241 2.77 5.53 -17.74
N SER A 242 2.67 6.85 -17.73
CA SER A 242 2.56 7.66 -18.95
C SER A 242 3.85 7.65 -19.77
N THR A 243 5.04 7.55 -19.14
CA THR A 243 6.31 7.39 -19.87
C THR A 243 6.36 6.13 -20.74
N CYS A 244 5.60 5.09 -20.37
CA CYS A 244 5.55 3.84 -21.14
C CYS A 244 4.67 3.93 -22.39
N VAL A 245 3.81 4.96 -22.48
CA VAL A 245 2.75 5.05 -23.50
C VAL A 245 2.87 6.31 -24.35
N LEU A 246 3.23 7.43 -23.73
CA LEU A 246 3.28 8.74 -24.37
C LEU A 246 4.71 9.10 -24.77
N ARG A 247 4.84 10.07 -25.68
CA ARG A 247 6.15 10.66 -26.00
C ARG A 247 6.65 11.50 -24.83
N GLU A 248 7.96 11.70 -24.78
CA GLU A 248 8.61 12.50 -23.73
C GLU A 248 8.00 13.89 -23.56
N ASP A 249 7.76 14.63 -24.66
CA ASP A 249 7.17 15.96 -24.61
C ASP A 249 5.76 15.97 -24.02
N GLN A 250 4.99 14.91 -24.30
CA GLN A 250 3.64 14.73 -23.77
C GLN A 250 3.66 14.36 -22.30
N THR A 251 4.56 13.47 -21.88
CA THR A 251 4.70 13.11 -20.46
C THR A 251 5.15 14.29 -19.62
N GLN A 252 6.08 15.11 -20.14
CA GLN A 252 6.49 16.35 -19.48
C GLN A 252 5.33 17.34 -19.35
N GLN A 253 4.46 17.45 -20.36
CA GLN A 253 3.27 18.28 -20.26
C GLN A 253 2.27 17.72 -19.23
N MET A 254 2.02 16.41 -19.23
CA MET A 254 1.14 15.76 -18.27
C MET A 254 1.62 15.95 -16.83
N MET A 255 2.93 15.86 -16.59
CA MET A 255 3.54 16.10 -15.28
C MET A 255 3.33 17.55 -14.82
N ARG A 256 3.49 18.53 -15.71
CA ARG A 256 3.17 19.94 -15.42
C ARG A 256 1.68 20.13 -15.09
N ASP A 257 0.80 19.46 -15.83
CA ASP A 257 -0.64 19.53 -15.57
C ASP A 257 -1.01 18.93 -14.20
N LEU A 258 -0.38 17.81 -13.80
CA LEU A 258 -0.53 17.22 -12.46
C LEU A 258 -0.03 18.17 -11.36
N SER A 259 1.18 18.68 -11.50
CA SER A 259 1.79 19.63 -10.56
C SER A 259 0.88 20.85 -10.34
N ASN A 260 0.34 21.42 -11.42
CA ASN A 260 -0.61 22.54 -11.33
C ASN A 260 -1.94 22.15 -10.68
N LEU A 261 -2.43 20.93 -10.93
CA LEU A 261 -3.70 20.43 -10.40
C LEU A 261 -3.64 20.16 -8.89
N CYS A 262 -2.54 19.58 -8.42
CA CYS A 262 -2.38 19.10 -7.05
C CYS A 262 -1.59 20.06 -6.15
N GLY A 263 -0.82 20.98 -6.73
CA GLY A 263 0.07 21.88 -6.00
C GLY A 263 1.35 21.20 -5.51
N THR A 264 1.67 20.02 -6.03
CA THR A 264 2.90 19.28 -5.74
C THR A 264 4.04 19.83 -6.61
N GLU A 265 5.24 19.96 -6.05
CA GLU A 265 6.40 20.45 -6.80
C GLU A 265 6.74 19.51 -7.96
N HIS A 266 6.99 20.08 -9.14
CA HIS A 266 7.27 19.31 -10.36
C HIS A 266 8.45 18.35 -10.20
N GLU A 267 9.48 18.79 -9.49
CA GLU A 267 10.68 18.00 -9.22
C GLU A 267 10.37 16.77 -8.36
N ASP A 268 9.56 16.91 -7.31
CA ASP A 268 9.19 15.79 -6.43
C ASP A 268 8.43 14.70 -7.21
N ILE A 269 7.51 15.10 -8.11
CA ILE A 269 6.79 14.17 -8.98
C ILE A 269 7.75 13.43 -9.90
N ALA A 270 8.69 14.16 -10.52
CA ALA A 270 9.70 13.57 -11.42
C ALA A 270 10.59 12.56 -10.69
N GLN A 271 11.00 12.87 -9.46
CA GLN A 271 11.81 12.00 -8.63
C GLN A 271 11.07 10.73 -8.22
N MET A 272 9.80 10.85 -7.79
CA MET A 272 8.97 9.70 -7.47
C MET A 272 8.76 8.79 -8.70
N ALA A 273 8.43 9.37 -9.85
CA ALA A 273 8.26 8.62 -11.10
C ALA A 273 9.55 7.90 -11.51
N THR A 274 10.69 8.59 -11.43
CA THR A 274 12.01 8.04 -11.74
C THR A 274 12.34 6.87 -10.82
N ALA A 275 12.11 7.02 -9.51
CA ALA A 275 12.38 5.97 -8.53
C ALA A 275 11.58 4.69 -8.79
N ILE A 276 10.31 4.83 -9.18
CA ILE A 276 9.44 3.70 -9.55
C ILE A 276 9.98 2.99 -10.80
N ILE A 277 10.35 3.75 -11.84
CA ILE A 277 10.89 3.21 -13.10
C ILE A 277 12.24 2.52 -12.85
N GLU A 278 13.17 3.17 -12.16
CA GLU A 278 14.50 2.63 -11.85
C GLU A 278 14.40 1.34 -11.05
N THR A 279 13.57 1.32 -10.00
CA THR A 279 13.35 0.11 -9.21
C THR A 279 12.80 -1.02 -10.08
N THR A 280 11.86 -0.71 -10.99
CA THR A 280 11.29 -1.71 -11.91
C THR A 280 12.35 -2.28 -12.85
N VAL A 281 13.20 -1.43 -13.44
CA VAL A 281 14.29 -1.84 -14.34
C VAL A 281 15.34 -2.68 -13.60
N MET A 282 15.71 -2.30 -12.37
CA MET A 282 16.62 -3.06 -11.53
C MET A 282 16.10 -4.49 -11.30
N LEU A 283 14.82 -4.65 -10.96
CA LEU A 283 14.20 -5.95 -10.73
C LEU A 283 14.16 -6.82 -11.99
N GLN A 284 13.89 -6.24 -13.15
CA GLN A 284 13.94 -6.95 -14.44
C GLN A 284 15.35 -7.48 -14.73
N SER A 285 16.39 -6.67 -14.49
CA SER A 285 17.79 -7.08 -14.71
C SER A 285 18.20 -8.26 -13.81
N MET A 286 17.76 -8.28 -12.55
CA MET A 286 18.03 -9.37 -11.62
C MET A 286 17.37 -10.68 -12.07
N SER A 287 16.10 -10.61 -12.51
CA SER A 287 15.38 -11.78 -13.00
C SER A 287 16.01 -12.39 -14.27
N ALA A 288 16.57 -11.55 -15.15
CA ALA A 288 17.25 -12.00 -16.37
C ALA A 288 18.59 -12.71 -16.06
N CYS A 289 19.35 -12.21 -15.08
CA CYS A 289 20.58 -12.86 -14.63
C CYS A 289 20.33 -14.22 -13.98
N GLU A 290 19.27 -14.36 -13.19
CA GLU A 290 18.89 -15.64 -12.56
C GLU A 290 18.42 -16.68 -13.58
N ALA A 291 17.68 -16.25 -14.62
CA ALA A 291 17.22 -17.14 -15.70
C ALA A 291 18.34 -17.57 -16.66
N GLY A 292 19.38 -16.76 -16.84
CA GLY A 292 20.53 -17.05 -17.72
C GLY A 292 21.60 -17.95 -17.09
N GLY A 293 21.50 -18.26 -15.79
CA GLY A 293 22.43 -19.12 -15.06
C GLY A 293 21.95 -20.56 -14.85
N SER A 294 20.89 -20.99 -15.53
CA SER A 294 20.30 -22.35 -15.47
C SER A 294 20.77 -23.24 -16.60
#